data_AF-A0A918ANP1-F1
#
_entry.id   AF-A0A918ANP1-F1
#
_cell.length_a   1.000
_cell.length_b   1.000
_cell.length_c   1.000
_cell.angle_alpha   90.00
_cell.angle_beta   90.00
_cell.angle_gamma   90.00
#
_symmetry.space_group_name_H-M   'P 1'
#
loop_
_entity.id
_entity.type
_entity.pdbx_description
1 polymer ?
#
loop_
_entity_poly.entity_id
_entity_poly.type
_entity_poly.pdbx_seq_one_letter_code
_entity_poly.pdbx_strand_id
1 'polypeptide(L)' 'MVEIVQRPQVRYFAVLSRRWVVERTPAWITGHRRCVRDYERLRHHEAMVRWAMIRITSCRLTRPQ' A
#
# COMPACT_ATOMS: atom_id res chain seq x y z
N MET A 1 22.24 20.60 21.19
CA MET A 1 21.60 21.43 20.15
C MET A 1 21.39 20.56 18.92
N VAL A 2 20.17 20.44 18.41
CA VAL A 2 19.88 19.71 17.17
C VAL A 2 19.77 20.74 16.06
N GLU A 3 20.64 20.64 15.07
CA GLU A 3 20.69 21.55 13.93
C GLU A 3 19.92 20.94 12.75
N ILE A 4 18.94 21.68 12.22
CA ILE A 4 18.11 21.21 11.10
C ILE A 4 18.81 21.61 9.80
N VAL A 5 19.48 20.65 9.18
CA VAL A 5 20.14 20.84 7.87
C VAL A 5 19.10 20.70 6.74
N GLN A 6 19.07 21.66 5.81
CA GLN A 6 18.19 21.57 4.63
C GLN A 6 18.65 20.46 3.67
N ARG A 7 17.67 19.69 3.16
CA ARG A 7 17.92 18.62 2.19
C ARG A 7 18.22 19.22 0.81
N PRO A 8 19.28 18.76 0.10
CA PRO A 8 19.57 19.23 -1.25
C PRO A 8 18.42 18.89 -2.21
N GLN A 9 18.08 19.84 -3.10
CA GLN A 9 17.06 19.69 -4.15
C GLN A 9 17.51 18.62 -5.15
N VAL A 10 17.05 17.38 -4.94
CA VAL A 10 17.28 16.25 -5.84
C VAL A 10 16.38 16.35 -7.06
N ARG A 11 16.96 16.42 -8.27
CA ARG A 11 16.24 16.55 -9.57
C ARG A 11 15.23 15.45 -9.87
N TYR A 12 15.28 14.32 -9.16
CA TYR A 12 14.53 13.10 -9.49
C TYR A 12 13.36 12.80 -8.55
N PHE A 13 13.16 13.56 -7.46
CA PHE A 13 12.04 13.32 -6.53
C PHE A 13 10.95 14.38 -6.68
N ALA A 14 9.96 14.08 -7.52
CA ALA A 14 8.73 14.87 -7.58
C ALA A 14 7.80 14.44 -6.43
N VAL A 15 7.46 15.39 -5.56
CA VAL A 15 6.42 15.19 -4.54
C VAL A 15 5.07 15.17 -5.25
N LEU A 16 4.54 13.99 -5.54
CA LEU A 16 3.18 13.85 -6.05
C LEU A 16 2.17 14.14 -4.95
N SER A 17 1.35 15.17 -5.15
CA SER A 17 0.21 15.43 -4.30
C SER A 17 -0.73 14.22 -4.34
N ARG A 18 -1.20 13.78 -3.16
CA ARG A 18 -2.08 12.61 -2.97
C ARG A 18 -1.51 11.23 -3.35
N ARG A 19 -0.18 11.09 -3.45
CA ARG A 19 0.49 9.79 -3.65
C ARG A 19 0.03 8.70 -2.66
N TRP A 20 -0.22 9.10 -1.41
CA TRP A 20 -0.76 8.23 -0.35
C TRP A 20 -2.10 7.56 -0.69
N VAL A 21 -2.91 8.13 -1.59
CA VAL A 21 -4.17 7.53 -2.01
C VAL A 21 -3.93 6.24 -2.79
N VAL A 22 -2.98 6.26 -3.73
CA VAL A 22 -2.62 5.10 -4.55
C VAL A 22 -1.88 4.06 -3.71
N GLU A 23 -0.99 4.50 -2.83
CA GLU A 23 -0.17 3.59 -2.02
C GLU A 23 -0.95 2.87 -0.90
N ARG A 24 -2.13 3.39 -0.50
CA ARG A 24 -2.98 2.76 0.52
C ARG A 24 -3.49 1.37 0.13
N THR A 25 -3.88 1.18 -1.13
CA THR A 25 -4.43 -0.10 -1.58
C THR A 25 -3.37 -1.22 -1.54
N PRO A 26 -2.16 -1.02 -2.11
CA PRO A 26 -1.03 -1.93 -1.91
C PRO A 26 -0.72 -2.16 -0.43
N ALA A 27 -0.69 -1.11 0.40
CA ALA A 27 -0.38 -1.25 1.83
C ALA A 27 -1.37 -2.19 2.56
N TRP A 28 -2.67 -2.12 2.25
CA TRP A 28 -3.65 -3.04 2.83
C TRP A 28 -3.50 -4.47 2.33
N ILE A 29 -3.14 -4.65 1.07
CA ILE A 29 -2.87 -5.97 0.47
C ILE A 29 -1.62 -6.58 1.10
N THR A 30 -0.54 -5.81 1.28
CA THR A 30 0.69 -6.25 1.94
C THR A 30 0.47 -6.67 3.40
N GLY A 31 -0.58 -6.17 4.08
CA GLY A 31 -0.98 -6.68 5.39
C GLY A 31 -1.40 -8.16 5.39
N HIS A 32 -1.74 -8.73 4.23
CA HIS A 32 -2.07 -10.14 4.08
C HIS A 32 -0.82 -10.94 3.76
N ARG A 33 -0.37 -11.78 4.70
CA ARG A 33 0.90 -12.54 4.64
C ARG A 33 1.16 -13.28 3.32
N ARG A 34 0.10 -13.75 2.65
CA ARG A 34 0.16 -14.49 1.38
C ARG A 34 0.35 -13.58 0.14
N CYS A 35 0.21 -12.26 0.30
CA CYS A 35 0.41 -11.24 -0.73
C CYS A 35 1.67 -10.39 -0.46
N VAL A 36 2.59 -10.83 0.40
CA VAL A 36 3.80 -10.05 0.79
C VAL A 36 5.00 -10.31 -0.12
N ARG A 37 5.03 -11.45 -0.82
CA ARG A 37 6.18 -11.86 -1.65
C ARG A 37 5.66 -12.44 -2.97
N ASP A 38 6.09 -11.82 -4.07
CA ASP A 38 6.00 -12.30 -5.45
C ASP A 38 4.61 -12.28 -6.11
N TYR A 39 4.24 -11.11 -6.62
CA TYR A 39 3.00 -10.81 -7.34
C TYR A 39 2.99 -11.29 -8.79
N GLU A 40 4.16 -11.36 -9.43
CA GLU A 40 4.29 -11.59 -10.88
C GLU A 40 4.59 -13.06 -11.23
N ARG A 41 4.87 -13.90 -10.24
CA ARG A 41 5.50 -15.22 -10.46
C ARG A 41 4.56 -16.41 -10.23
N LEU A 42 3.40 -16.21 -9.61
CA LEU A 42 2.49 -17.28 -9.18
C LEU A 42 1.08 -17.12 -9.79
N ARG A 43 0.59 -18.17 -10.45
CA ARG A 43 -0.76 -18.22 -11.07
C ARG A 43 -1.90 -17.98 -10.07
N HIS A 44 -1.71 -18.30 -8.79
CA HIS A 44 -2.74 -18.14 -7.75
C HIS A 44 -2.77 -16.75 -7.11
N HIS A 45 -1.80 -15.89 -7.42
CA HIS A 45 -1.63 -14.61 -6.75
C HIS A 45 -2.83 -13.67 -6.98
N GLU A 46 -3.36 -13.65 -8.19
CA GLU A 46 -4.53 -12.83 -8.54
C GLU A 46 -5.76 -13.20 -7.68
N ALA A 47 -5.97 -14.49 -7.42
CA ALA A 47 -7.02 -14.96 -6.52
C ALA A 47 -6.78 -14.48 -5.08
N MET A 48 -5.53 -14.54 -4.58
CA MET A 48 -5.20 -14.07 -3.22
C MET A 48 -5.45 -12.57 -3.05
N VAL A 49 -5.15 -11.75 -4.06
CA VAL A 49 -5.46 -10.31 -4.04
C VAL A 49 -6.96 -10.07 -3.99
N ARG A 50 -7.75 -10.79 -4.81
CA ARG A 50 -9.22 -10.71 -4.76
C ARG A 50 -9.75 -11.07 -3.38
N TRP A 51 -9.27 -12.16 -2.78
CA TRP A 51 -9.64 -12.58 -1.43
C TRP A 51 -9.30 -11.53 -0.37
N ALA A 52 -8.11 -10.92 -0.45
CA ALA A 52 -7.72 -9.84 0.46
C ALA A 52 -8.67 -8.62 0.35
N MET A 53 -9.01 -8.20 -0.87
CA MET A 53 -9.91 -7.06 -1.06
C MET A 53 -11.35 -7.34 -0.66
N ILE A 54 -11.85 -8.57 -0.85
CA ILE A 54 -13.15 -9.00 -0.32
C ILE A 54 -13.14 -8.84 1.20
N ARG A 55 -12.15 -9.41 1.90
CA ARG A 55 -12.04 -9.31 3.36
C ARG A 55 -12.00 -7.86 3.85
N ILE A 56 -11.17 -7.03 3.23
CA ILE A 56 -11.03 -5.60 3.60
C ILE A 56 -12.37 -4.87 3.42
N THR A 57 -13.03 -5.06 2.29
CA THR A 57 -14.31 -4.39 1.98
C THR A 57 -15.41 -4.88 2.92
N SER A 58 -15.51 -6.18 3.17
CA SER A 58 -16.46 -6.75 4.14
C SER A 58 -16.28 -6.15 5.53
N CYS A 59 -15.05 -6.09 6.06
CA CYS A 59 -14.79 -5.50 7.37
C CYS A 59 -15.12 -4.01 7.45
N ARG A 60 -15.07 -3.28 6.33
CA ARG A 60 -15.47 -1.86 6.28
C ARG A 60 -16.97 -1.69 6.30
N LEU A 61 -17.69 -2.53 5.57
CA LEU A 61 -19.16 -2.51 5.53
C LEU A 61 -19.76 -2.83 6.89
N THR A 62 -19.13 -3.71 7.65
CA THR A 62 -19.61 -4.13 8.98
C THR A 62 -19.02 -3.31 10.12
N ARG A 63 -18.18 -2.30 9.86
CA ARG A 63 -17.63 -1.45 10.93
C ARG A 63 -18.75 -0.54 11.44
N PRO A 64 -19.11 -0.59 12.74
CA PRO A 64 -20.05 0.37 13.31
C PRO A 64 -19.46 1.78 13.16
N GLN A 65 -20.34 2.74 12.81
CA GLN A 65 -20.00 4.16 12.67
C GLN A 65 -19.76 4.79 14.04
#